data_AF-A0A534A4F4-F1
#
_entry.id   AF-A0A534A4F4-F1
#
_cell.length_a   1.000
_cell.length_b   1.000
_cell.length_c   1.000
_cell.angle_alpha   90.00
_cell.angle_beta   90.00
_cell.angle_gamma   90.00
#
_symmetry.space_group_name_H-M   'P 1'
#
loop_
_entity.id
_entity.type
_entity.pdbx_description
1 polymer ?
#
loop_
_entity_poly.entity_id
_entity_poly.type
_entity_poly.pdbx_seq_one_letter_code
_entity_poly.pdbx_strand_id
1 'polypeptide(L)'
;MKLASLKEGGRDGTLIVVSRDLTRVVRVSDTARTLQNALENWSDAAPRLNRVYELLNDAGKAQTINGEAVFAFDPMALAAPLPRTYEFVDGSAYLP
;
A
#
# COMPACT_ATOMS: atom_id res chain seq x y z
N MET A 1 -9.65 -2.32 -2.15
CA MET A 1 -8.27 -2.48 -1.61
C MET A 1 -7.84 -1.20 -0.90
N LYS A 2 -6.97 -1.31 0.11
CA LYS A 2 -6.30 -0.17 0.77
C LYS A 2 -4.78 -0.33 0.64
N LEU A 3 -4.10 0.74 0.21
CA LEU A 3 -2.65 0.79 0.02
C LEU A 3 -2.06 1.90 0.89
N ALA A 4 -0.84 1.71 1.37
CA ALA A 4 -0.08 2.72 2.10
C ALA A 4 1.42 2.59 1.82
N SER A 5 2.18 3.60 2.21
CA SER A 5 3.64 3.61 2.11
C SER A 5 4.24 3.75 3.51
N LEU A 6 5.10 2.80 3.89
CA LEU A 6 5.92 2.92 5.09
C LEU A 6 7.04 3.96 4.85
N LYS A 7 7.51 4.62 5.93
CA LYS A 7 8.66 5.54 5.88
C LYS A 7 9.99 4.85 5.54
N GLU A 8 10.11 3.55 5.78
CA GLU A 8 11.29 2.76 5.44
C GLU A 8 11.36 2.43 3.94
N GLY A 9 12.53 2.00 3.45
CA GLY A 9 12.73 1.64 2.03
C GLY A 9 13.24 2.78 1.16
N GLY A 10 13.68 3.88 1.77
CA GLY A 10 14.27 5.03 1.08
C GLY A 10 13.27 6.16 0.87
N ARG A 11 13.59 7.07 -0.06
CA ARG A 11 12.84 8.33 -0.26
C ARG A 11 11.40 8.13 -0.74
N ASP A 12 11.13 7.00 -1.40
CA ASP A 12 9.81 6.64 -1.95
C ASP A 12 9.02 5.70 -1.03
N GLY A 13 9.60 5.34 0.13
CA GLY A 13 8.98 4.44 1.09
C GLY A 13 8.92 2.98 0.63
N THR A 14 8.09 2.20 1.32
CA THR A 14 7.80 0.79 0.98
C THR A 14 6.31 0.58 0.85
N LEU A 15 5.86 0.02 -0.28
CA LEU A 15 4.45 -0.27 -0.53
C LEU A 15 3.96 -1.42 0.37
N ILE A 16 2.82 -1.19 1.01
CA ILE A 16 2.08 -2.19 1.77
C ILE A 16 0.61 -2.24 1.38
N VAL A 17 0.00 -3.41 1.55
CA VAL A 17 -1.46 -3.58 1.52
C VAL A 17 -1.98 -3.56 2.96
N VAL A 18 -3.07 -2.84 3.19
CA VAL A 18 -3.70 -2.66 4.51
C VAL A 18 -5.04 -3.39 4.58
N SER A 19 -5.31 -4.06 5.70
CA SER A 19 -6.58 -4.75 5.92
C SER A 19 -7.76 -3.77 5.98
N ARG A 20 -8.98 -4.27 5.74
CA ARG A 20 -10.20 -3.46 5.72
C ARG A 20 -10.44 -2.74 7.04
N ASP A 21 -10.16 -3.40 8.14
CA ASP A 21 -10.33 -2.91 9.52
C ASP A 21 -9.14 -2.06 10.02
N LEU A 22 -8.10 -1.83 9.21
CA LEU A 22 -6.90 -1.06 9.57
C LEU A 22 -6.13 -1.65 10.77
N THR A 23 -6.11 -2.97 10.92
CA THR A 23 -5.39 -3.63 12.04
C THR A 23 -4.14 -4.39 11.59
N ARG A 24 -4.08 -4.79 10.31
CA ARG A 24 -3.02 -5.64 9.77
C ARG A 24 -2.52 -5.11 8.43
N VAL A 25 -1.26 -5.40 8.15
CA VAL A 25 -0.59 -5.02 6.91
C VAL A 25 0.36 -6.11 6.44
N VAL A 26 0.70 -6.07 5.15
CA VAL A 26 1.74 -6.90 4.56
C VAL A 26 2.48 -6.12 3.49
N ARG A 27 3.80 -6.33 3.38
CA ARG A 27 4.62 -5.81 2.27
C ARG A 27 4.31 -6.58 1.00
N VAL A 28 4.46 -5.92 -0.15
CA VAL A 28 4.14 -6.49 -1.47
C VAL A 28 5.32 -6.36 -2.41
N SER A 29 6.52 -6.62 -1.88
CA SER A 29 7.82 -6.46 -2.56
C SER A 29 7.92 -7.29 -3.86
N ASP A 30 7.19 -8.40 -3.93
CA ASP A 30 7.06 -9.27 -5.10
C ASP A 30 6.26 -8.63 -6.25
N THR A 31 5.39 -7.68 -5.92
CA THR A 31 4.47 -7.01 -6.84
C THR A 31 4.99 -5.64 -7.24
N ALA A 32 5.32 -4.79 -6.27
CA ALA A 32 5.96 -3.50 -6.48
C ALA A 32 6.60 -3.02 -5.18
N ARG A 33 7.78 -2.40 -5.25
CA ARG A 33 8.48 -1.89 -4.05
C ARG A 33 7.87 -0.60 -3.52
N THR A 34 7.28 0.23 -4.38
CA THR A 34 6.72 1.55 -4.05
C THR A 34 5.37 1.74 -4.74
N LEU A 35 4.53 2.65 -4.21
CA LEU A 35 3.26 2.97 -4.86
C LEU A 35 3.45 3.58 -6.26
N GLN A 36 4.50 4.40 -6.44
CA GLN A 36 4.86 4.97 -7.73
C GLN A 36 5.09 3.88 -8.79
N ASN A 37 5.92 2.88 -8.47
CA ASN A 37 6.20 1.76 -9.38
C ASN A 37 4.95 0.92 -9.69
N ALA A 38 4.06 0.76 -8.71
CA ALA A 38 2.78 0.08 -8.93
C ALA A 38 1.87 0.86 -9.89
N LEU A 39 1.78 2.18 -9.74
CA LEU A 39 0.97 3.04 -10.62
C LEU A 39 1.50 3.07 -12.05
N GLU A 40 2.82 3.04 -12.24
CA GLU A 40 3.45 2.98 -13.57
C GLU A 40 3.13 1.68 -14.32
N ASN A 41 2.85 0.59 -13.60
CA ASN A 41 2.55 -0.74 -14.14
C ASN A 41 1.16 -1.23 -13.69
N TRP A 42 0.20 -0.32 -13.58
CA TRP A 42 -1.04 -0.56 -12.84
C TRP A 42 -1.88 -1.72 -13.37
N SER A 43 -1.94 -1.92 -14.69
CA SER A 43 -2.69 -3.04 -15.29
C SER A 43 -2.24 -4.41 -14.78
N ASP A 44 -0.95 -4.55 -14.48
CA ASP A 44 -0.37 -5.80 -13.97
C ASP A 44 -0.34 -5.82 -12.43
N ALA A 45 -0.05 -4.69 -11.80
CA ALA A 45 0.05 -4.57 -10.34
C ALA A 45 -1.31 -4.69 -9.66
N ALA A 46 -2.35 -4.03 -10.18
CA ALA A 46 -3.64 -3.91 -9.50
C ALA A 46 -4.32 -5.25 -9.22
N PRO A 47 -4.41 -6.21 -10.17
CA PRO A 47 -5.00 -7.52 -9.88
C PRO A 47 -4.24 -8.30 -8.80
N ARG A 48 -2.90 -8.22 -8.81
CA ARG A 48 -2.04 -8.90 -7.83
C ARG A 48 -2.18 -8.28 -6.43
N LEU A 49 -2.19 -6.96 -6.33
CA LEU A 49 -2.43 -6.25 -5.07
C LEU A 49 -3.83 -6.51 -4.52
N ASN A 50 -4.85 -6.58 -5.39
CA ASN A 50 -6.21 -6.94 -4.97
C ASN A 50 -6.26 -8.36 -4.41
N ARG A 51 -5.56 -9.32 -5.02
CA ARG A 51 -5.48 -10.68 -4.52
C ARG A 51 -4.85 -10.73 -3.12
N VAL A 52 -3.77 -9.98 -2.89
CA VAL A 52 -3.16 -9.84 -1.55
C VAL A 52 -4.14 -9.20 -0.57
N TYR A 53 -4.89 -8.18 -0.99
CA TYR A 53 -5.91 -7.54 -0.16
C TYR A 53 -7.02 -8.52 0.23
N GLU A 54 -7.53 -9.33 -0.70
CA GLU A 54 -8.50 -10.39 -0.41
C GLU A 54 -7.93 -11.40 0.59
N LEU A 55 -6.72 -11.92 0.34
CA LEU A 55 -6.04 -12.83 1.27
C LEU A 55 -5.88 -12.23 2.66
N LEU A 56 -5.48 -10.97 2.76
CA LEU A 56 -5.29 -10.30 4.05
C LEU A 56 -6.61 -10.18 4.83
N ASN A 57 -7.75 -10.09 4.14
CA ASN A 57 -9.07 -9.97 4.77
C ASN A 57 -9.76 -11.32 5.02
N ASP A 58 -9.61 -12.29 4.12
CA ASP A 58 -10.24 -13.61 4.21
C ASP A 58 -9.44 -14.57 5.10
N ALA A 59 -8.12 -14.45 5.08
CA ALA A 59 -7.27 -15.31 5.89
C ALA A 59 -7.33 -14.87 7.36
N GLY A 60 -8.01 -15.67 8.18
CA GLY A 60 -7.92 -15.56 9.64
C GLY A 60 -6.45 -15.57 10.06
N LYS A 61 -6.00 -14.57 10.82
CA LYS A 61 -4.64 -14.37 11.40
C LYS A 61 -3.46 -15.04 10.66
N ALA A 62 -3.46 -15.10 9.33
CA ALA A 62 -2.35 -15.63 8.57
C ALA A 62 -1.12 -14.79 8.89
N GLN A 63 -0.04 -15.46 9.27
CA GLN A 63 1.19 -14.79 9.67
C GLN A 63 2.03 -14.37 8.47
N THR A 64 1.77 -14.95 7.28
CA THR A 64 2.47 -14.63 6.04
C THR A 64 1.54 -14.64 4.83
N ILE A 65 1.86 -13.82 3.82
CA ILE A 65 1.23 -13.81 2.49
C ILE A 65 2.36 -13.64 1.47
N ASN A 66 2.43 -14.52 0.46
CA ASN A 66 3.50 -14.54 -0.55
C ASN A 66 4.93 -14.55 0.05
N GLY A 67 5.12 -15.16 1.22
CA GLY A 67 6.39 -15.19 1.93
C GLY A 67 6.72 -13.93 2.74
N GLU A 68 5.90 -12.88 2.63
CA GLU A 68 6.03 -11.65 3.42
C GLU A 68 5.25 -11.78 4.74
N ALA A 69 5.81 -11.27 5.83
CA ALA A 69 5.17 -11.31 7.14
C ALA A 69 3.98 -10.34 7.20
N VAL A 70 2.88 -10.80 7.81
CA VAL A 70 1.75 -9.96 8.21
C VAL A 70 2.05 -9.40 9.60
N PHE A 71 1.94 -8.09 9.76
CA PHE A 71 2.23 -7.41 11.02
C PHE A 71 1.14 -6.40 11.36
N ALA A 72 1.16 -5.91 12.60
CA ALA A 72 0.19 -4.93 13.08
C ALA A 72 0.31 -3.62 12.30
N PHE A 73 -0.83 -3.01 12.01
CA PHE A 73 -0.88 -1.67 11.44
C PHE A 73 -0.44 -0.63 12.47
N ASP A 74 0.55 0.18 12.12
CA ASP A 74 0.98 1.34 12.90
C ASP A 74 0.90 2.60 12.03
N PRO A 75 -0.06 3.51 12.27
CA PRO A 75 -0.16 4.78 11.55
C PRO A 75 1.10 5.65 11.65
N MET A 76 1.86 5.56 12.75
CA MET A 76 3.05 6.39 12.96
C MET A 76 4.23 5.97 12.09
N ALA A 77 4.25 4.72 11.62
CA ALA A 77 5.22 4.20 10.67
C ALA A 77 4.96 4.65 9.22
N LEU A 78 3.79 5.21 8.92
CA LEU A 78 3.39 5.58 7.56
C LEU A 78 3.93 6.94 7.14
N ALA A 79 4.25 7.05 5.85
CA ALA A 79 4.38 8.31 5.13
C ALA A 79 3.06 8.63 4.39
N ALA A 80 3.02 9.78 3.69
CA ALA A 80 1.99 9.99 2.68
C ALA A 80 2.03 8.83 1.64
N PRO A 81 0.90 8.41 1.03
CA PRO A 81 0.88 7.29 0.09
C PRO A 81 1.91 7.42 -1.04
N LEU A 82 2.11 8.63 -1.56
CA LEU A 82 3.23 9.02 -2.40
C LEU A 82 4.11 10.00 -1.60
N PRO A 83 5.20 9.55 -0.93
CA PRO A 83 6.06 10.43 -0.14
C PRO A 83 6.68 11.57 -0.93
N ARG A 84 6.85 11.34 -2.24
CA ARG A 84 7.15 12.33 -3.26
C ARG A 84 6.36 11.99 -4.52
N THR A 85 6.02 12.99 -5.32
CA THR A 85 5.22 12.86 -6.54
C THR A 85 5.83 13.71 -7.65
N TYR A 86 5.53 13.37 -8.90
CA TYR A 86 5.93 14.18 -10.05
C TYR A 86 5.11 15.48 -10.15
N GLU A 87 3.90 15.48 -9.62
CA GLU A 87 2.97 16.60 -9.73
C GLU A 87 2.04 16.67 -8.52
N PHE A 88 1.70 17.89 -8.14
CA PHE A 88 0.63 18.21 -7.20
C PHE A 88 -0.14 19.41 -7.77
N VAL A 89 -1.39 19.18 -8.14
CA VAL A 89 -2.31 20.22 -8.61
C VAL A 89 -3.49 20.23 -7.66
N ASP A 90 -3.74 21.40 -7.06
CA ASP A 90 -4.86 21.63 -6.16
C ASP A 90 -5.90 22.55 -6.82
N GLY A 91 -7.17 22.19 -6.69
CA GLY A 91 -8.26 22.84 -7.39
C GLY A 91 -9.30 23.41 -6.42
N SER A 92 -9.83 24.58 -6.74
CA SER A 92 -10.95 25.18 -6.00
C SER A 92 -12.28 24.53 -6.39
N ALA A 93 -12.53 23.32 -5.90
CA ALA A 93 -13.67 22.50 -6.30
C ALA A 93 -15.05 23.05 -5.86
N TYR A 94 -15.08 23.88 -4.82
CA TYR A 94 -16.31 24.48 -4.30
C TYR A 94 -16.16 26.00 -4.29
N LEU A 95 -16.77 26.64 -5.28
CA LEU A 95 -16.90 28.10 -5.37
C LEU A 95 -18.30 28.52 -4.90
N PRO A 96 -18.47 29.76 -4.40
CA PRO A 96 -19.77 30.29 -4.00
C PRO A 96 -20.78 30.36 -5.16
#